data_AF-A0A2V9QZ39-F1
#
_entry.id   AF-A0A2V9QZ39-F1
#
_cell.length_a   1.000
_cell.length_b   1.000
_cell.length_c   1.000
_cell.angle_alpha   90.00
_cell.angle_beta   90.00
_cell.angle_gamma   90.00
#
_symmetry.space_group_name_H-M   'P 1'
#
loop_
_entity.id
_entity.type
_entity.pdbx_description
1 polymer ?
#
loop_
_entity_poly.entity_id
_entity_poly.type
_entity_poly.pdbx_seq_one_letter_code
_entity_poly.pdbx_strand_id
1 'polypeptide(L)'
;MLREVMVLVCLGAMAVSSFAAPLSSSVRPAIPAEVQQIICVDYRALKNSDVAQALKAQVLPDNLKEFETALKSTGIDTNRDVDTLTFIAYRLPKQGLRMVGAAQGAFALKDILRKLKLQKVKPVKYRDSDIYPMANGMQMTFLDDTTLLFGDGSAVRGSLDARDGYTQTLDSNPDIANLIEDVQGGSVWSILDQKGTQNAIMSGMGEASRLA
;
A
#
# COMPACT_ATOMS: atom_id res chain seq x y z
N MET A 1 -12.30 7.07 -65.67
CA MET A 1 -12.41 5.81 -64.90
C MET A 1 -11.20 5.77 -63.97
N LEU A 2 -11.25 6.44 -62.82
CA LEU A 2 -11.66 5.96 -61.49
C LEU A 2 -10.77 4.83 -60.92
N ARG A 3 -10.21 5.14 -59.73
CA ARG A 3 -9.63 4.30 -58.66
C ARG A 3 -8.11 4.05 -58.71
N GLU A 4 -7.35 4.17 -57.63
CA GLU A 4 -7.59 4.60 -56.24
C GLU A 4 -6.24 4.97 -55.60
N VAL A 5 -6.27 5.97 -54.73
CA VAL A 5 -5.16 6.50 -53.93
C VAL A 5 -5.03 5.63 -52.67
N MET A 6 -3.86 5.04 -52.41
CA MET A 6 -3.57 4.38 -51.13
C MET A 6 -2.46 5.14 -50.40
N VAL A 7 -2.89 6.09 -49.56
CA VAL A 7 -2.03 6.80 -48.59
C VAL A 7 -1.76 5.85 -47.43
N LEU A 8 -0.50 5.45 -47.28
CA LEU A 8 -0.01 4.69 -46.14
C LEU A 8 0.18 5.65 -44.95
N VAL A 9 -0.79 5.72 -44.04
CA VAL A 9 -0.66 6.44 -42.77
C VAL A 9 0.04 5.53 -41.76
N CYS A 10 1.34 5.73 -41.57
CA CYS A 10 2.08 5.17 -40.44
C CYS A 10 1.65 5.86 -39.15
N LEU A 11 0.66 5.29 -38.45
CA LEU A 11 0.32 5.67 -37.09
C LEU A 11 1.42 5.14 -36.15
N GLY A 12 2.35 6.00 -35.77
CA GLY A 12 3.33 5.71 -34.73
C GLY A 12 2.62 5.54 -33.39
N ALA A 13 2.41 4.30 -32.98
CA ALA A 13 1.98 3.97 -31.63
C ALA A 13 3.10 4.38 -30.66
N MET A 14 2.95 5.53 -30.00
CA MET A 14 3.69 5.83 -28.78
C MET A 14 3.23 4.82 -27.73
N ALA A 15 4.05 3.80 -27.49
CA ALA A 15 3.88 2.92 -26.35
C ALA A 15 4.08 3.76 -25.08
N VAL A 16 2.99 4.21 -24.47
CA VAL A 16 3.02 4.67 -23.08
C VAL A 16 3.45 3.47 -22.26
N SER A 17 4.71 3.47 -21.84
CA SER A 17 5.21 2.53 -20.85
C SER A 17 4.43 2.83 -19.57
N SER A 18 3.41 2.02 -19.30
CA SER A 18 2.74 2.03 -18.00
C SER A 18 3.76 1.48 -17.01
N PHE A 19 4.55 2.37 -16.42
CA PHE A 19 5.37 2.04 -15.28
C PHE A 19 4.39 1.63 -14.18
N ALA A 20 4.35 0.33 -13.92
CA ALA A 20 3.65 -0.22 -12.79
C ALA A 20 4.18 0.41 -11.49
N ALA A 21 3.46 0.26 -10.39
CA ALA A 21 3.96 0.67 -9.08
C ALA A 21 4.79 -0.48 -8.48
N PRO A 22 6.13 -0.50 -8.68
CA PRO A 22 6.97 -1.43 -7.94
C PRO A 22 6.81 -1.16 -6.45
N LEU A 23 6.94 -2.21 -5.64
CA LEU A 23 7.10 -2.02 -4.21
C LEU A 23 8.34 -1.14 -4.00
N SER A 24 8.18 0.04 -3.42
CA SER A 24 9.31 0.97 -3.36
C SER A 24 10.46 0.48 -2.48
N SER A 25 11.63 1.01 -2.78
CA SER A 25 12.85 0.84 -1.99
C SER A 25 12.72 1.33 -0.54
N SER A 26 11.80 2.24 -0.24
CA SER A 26 11.59 2.75 1.12
C SER A 26 10.64 1.86 1.92
N VAL A 27 9.68 1.21 1.25
CA VAL A 27 8.71 0.31 1.88
C VAL A 27 9.30 -1.07 2.10
N ARG A 28 10.05 -1.60 1.14
CA ARG A 28 10.60 -2.97 1.18
C ARG A 28 11.38 -3.30 2.47
N PRO A 29 12.28 -2.44 2.99
CA PRO A 29 12.99 -2.70 4.24
C PRO A 29 12.06 -2.73 5.46
N ALA A 30 10.90 -2.07 5.40
CA ALA A 30 9.94 -2.02 6.49
C ALA A 30 8.95 -3.21 6.51
N ILE A 31 9.13 -4.19 5.60
CA ILE A 31 8.34 -5.42 5.57
C ILE A 31 9.05 -6.49 6.40
N PRO A 32 8.47 -6.98 7.50
CA PRO A 32 9.03 -8.08 8.28
C PRO A 32 9.05 -9.41 7.50
N ALA A 33 9.98 -10.31 7.84
CA ALA A 33 10.15 -11.60 7.17
C ALA A 33 8.89 -12.50 7.23
N GLU A 34 8.15 -12.44 8.34
CA GLU A 34 6.93 -13.21 8.59
C GLU A 34 5.69 -12.58 7.92
N VAL A 35 5.86 -12.04 6.72
CA VAL A 35 4.77 -11.54 5.89
C VAL A 35 3.89 -12.69 5.37
N GLN A 36 2.58 -12.49 5.43
CA GLN A 36 1.58 -13.45 4.95
C GLN A 36 0.85 -12.97 3.72
N GLN A 37 0.70 -11.65 3.57
CA GLN A 37 0.03 -11.06 2.43
C GLN A 37 0.57 -9.67 2.15
N ILE A 38 0.78 -9.38 0.87
CA ILE A 38 1.07 -8.03 0.38
C ILE A 38 0.04 -7.73 -0.69
N ILE A 39 -0.70 -6.64 -0.58
CA ILE A 39 -1.56 -6.10 -1.62
C ILE A 39 -1.02 -4.74 -2.00
N CYS A 40 -0.69 -4.53 -3.28
CA CYS A 40 -0.26 -3.23 -3.78
C CYS A 40 -1.27 -2.70 -4.79
N VAL A 41 -1.52 -1.41 -4.71
CA VAL A 41 -2.51 -0.70 -5.50
C VAL A 41 -1.88 0.56 -6.07
N ASP A 42 -1.81 0.66 -7.39
CA ASP A 42 -1.41 1.86 -8.11
C ASP A 42 -2.61 2.80 -8.24
N TYR A 43 -2.73 3.74 -7.30
CA TYR A 43 -3.79 4.74 -7.30
C TYR A 43 -3.73 5.64 -8.53
N ARG A 44 -2.57 5.87 -9.14
CA ARG A 44 -2.46 6.71 -10.36
C ARG A 44 -3.14 6.03 -11.53
N ALA A 45 -2.88 4.72 -11.71
CA ALA A 45 -3.53 3.93 -12.75
C ALA A 45 -5.05 3.85 -12.52
N LEU A 46 -5.50 3.74 -11.26
CA LEU A 46 -6.93 3.62 -10.96
C LEU A 46 -7.71 4.94 -11.09
N LYS A 47 -7.09 6.11 -10.93
CA LYS A 47 -7.76 7.42 -11.03
C LYS A 47 -8.37 7.69 -12.41
N ASN A 48 -7.84 7.08 -13.47
CA ASN A 48 -8.21 7.41 -14.84
C ASN A 48 -9.22 6.41 -15.46
N SER A 49 -9.85 5.54 -14.68
CA SER A 49 -10.79 4.53 -15.21
C SER A 49 -11.94 4.23 -14.24
N ASP A 50 -13.18 4.27 -14.75
CA ASP A 50 -14.38 3.93 -13.98
C ASP A 50 -14.39 2.45 -13.55
N VAL A 51 -13.87 1.55 -14.39
CA VAL A 51 -13.71 0.12 -14.07
C VAL A 51 -12.71 -0.07 -12.94
N ALA A 52 -11.66 0.73 -12.91
CA ALA A 52 -10.65 0.70 -11.88
C ALA A 52 -11.17 1.23 -10.53
N GLN A 53 -12.09 2.20 -10.54
CA GLN A 53 -12.79 2.66 -9.33
C GLN A 53 -13.79 1.62 -8.80
N ALA A 54 -14.44 0.86 -9.68
CA ALA A 54 -15.28 -0.27 -9.27
C ALA A 54 -14.44 -1.41 -8.66
N LEU A 55 -13.28 -1.72 -9.26
CA LEU A 55 -12.32 -2.68 -8.72
C LEU A 55 -11.74 -2.17 -7.38
N LYS A 56 -11.45 -0.87 -7.26
CA LYS A 56 -11.11 -0.19 -6.01
C LYS A 56 -12.19 -0.46 -4.95
N ALA A 57 -13.47 -0.35 -5.29
CA ALA A 57 -14.56 -0.59 -4.33
C ALA A 57 -14.74 -2.07 -3.95
N GLN A 58 -14.43 -3.00 -4.85
CA GLN A 58 -14.70 -4.43 -4.67
C GLN A 58 -13.51 -5.21 -4.08
N VAL A 59 -12.28 -4.76 -4.34
CA VAL A 59 -11.05 -5.43 -3.89
C VAL A 59 -10.51 -4.82 -2.60
N LEU A 60 -10.96 -3.63 -2.21
CA LEU A 60 -10.43 -2.94 -1.04
C LEU A 60 -11.32 -3.20 0.21
N PRO A 61 -10.77 -3.86 1.24
CA PRO A 61 -11.51 -4.20 2.46
C PRO A 61 -11.90 -2.96 3.28
N ASP A 62 -12.86 -3.10 4.21
CA ASP A 62 -13.35 -2.01 5.06
C ASP A 62 -12.25 -1.22 5.78
N ASN A 63 -11.14 -1.88 6.12
CA ASN A 63 -9.93 -1.28 6.71
C ASN A 63 -9.37 -0.10 5.89
N LEU A 64 -9.61 -0.05 4.58
CA LEU A 64 -9.13 1.02 3.70
C LEU A 64 -9.94 2.31 3.85
N LYS A 65 -11.27 2.23 4.08
CA LYS A 65 -12.09 3.43 4.32
C LYS A 65 -11.69 4.12 5.61
N GLU A 66 -11.37 3.33 6.64
CA GLU A 66 -10.84 3.84 7.89
C GLU A 66 -9.51 4.54 7.65
N PHE A 67 -8.63 3.95 6.84
CA PHE A 67 -7.38 4.57 6.42
C PHE A 67 -7.57 5.89 5.66
N GLU A 68 -8.41 5.93 4.61
CA GLU A 68 -8.67 7.16 3.85
C GLU A 68 -9.23 8.25 4.77
N THR A 69 -10.12 7.88 5.69
CA THR A 69 -10.67 8.79 6.71
C THR A 69 -9.57 9.32 7.64
N ALA A 70 -8.67 8.44 8.08
CA ALA A 70 -7.56 8.81 8.94
C ALA A 70 -6.56 9.72 8.23
N LEU A 71 -6.18 9.45 6.99
CA LEU A 71 -5.31 10.34 6.20
C LEU A 71 -5.93 11.71 5.96
N LYS A 72 -7.23 11.75 5.66
CA LYS A 72 -7.92 13.01 5.47
C LYS A 72 -7.86 13.89 6.72
N SER A 73 -7.89 13.27 7.91
CA SER A 73 -7.73 13.99 9.19
C SER A 73 -6.37 14.69 9.33
N THR A 74 -5.31 14.09 8.77
CA THR A 74 -3.94 14.64 8.78
C THR A 74 -3.69 15.63 7.65
N GLY A 75 -4.64 15.77 6.71
CA GLY A 75 -4.56 16.68 5.56
C GLY A 75 -3.99 16.05 4.30
N ILE A 76 -3.84 14.74 4.27
CA ILE A 76 -3.45 13.98 3.07
C ILE A 76 -4.72 13.60 2.31
N ASP A 77 -4.80 13.98 1.04
CA ASP A 77 -5.86 13.57 0.13
C ASP A 77 -5.38 12.38 -0.70
N THR A 78 -5.99 11.19 -0.53
CA THR A 78 -5.56 9.99 -1.25
C THR A 78 -5.75 10.07 -2.76
N ASN A 79 -6.68 10.90 -3.25
CA ASN A 79 -6.89 11.08 -4.68
C ASN A 79 -5.88 12.04 -5.30
N ARG A 80 -5.24 12.91 -4.51
CA ARG A 80 -4.26 13.88 -5.02
C ARG A 80 -2.83 13.52 -4.65
N ASP A 81 -2.62 13.16 -3.39
CA ASP A 81 -1.31 13.09 -2.76
C ASP A 81 -0.73 11.67 -2.72
N VAL A 82 -1.57 10.63 -2.92
CA VAL A 82 -1.15 9.22 -2.93
C VAL A 82 -1.11 8.67 -4.35
N ASP A 83 0.04 8.08 -4.69
CA ASP A 83 0.33 7.42 -5.94
C ASP A 83 0.20 5.90 -5.83
N THR A 84 0.73 5.33 -4.74
CA THR A 84 0.73 3.90 -4.50
C THR A 84 0.33 3.63 -3.06
N LEU A 85 -0.46 2.58 -2.86
CA LEU A 85 -0.86 2.11 -1.55
C LEU A 85 -0.61 0.62 -1.43
N THR A 86 0.18 0.24 -0.43
CA THR A 86 0.52 -1.16 -0.16
C THR A 86 0.02 -1.57 1.22
N PHE A 87 -0.73 -2.65 1.31
CA PHE A 87 -1.10 -3.30 2.58
C PHE A 87 -0.23 -4.52 2.79
N ILE A 88 0.33 -4.63 3.98
CA ILE A 88 1.23 -5.71 4.37
C ILE A 88 0.65 -6.35 5.63
N ALA A 89 0.20 -7.58 5.50
CA ALA A 89 -0.21 -8.40 6.63
C ALA A 89 0.96 -9.31 7.02
N TYR A 90 1.39 -9.25 8.27
CA TYR A 90 2.53 -10.01 8.78
C TYR A 90 2.31 -10.42 10.24
N ARG A 91 3.06 -11.41 10.72
CA ARG A 91 2.91 -11.91 12.08
C ARG A 91 3.95 -11.30 13.01
N LEU A 92 3.47 -10.75 14.13
CA LEU A 92 4.32 -10.42 15.26
C LEU A 92 4.30 -11.56 16.30
N PRO A 93 5.47 -11.97 16.84
CA PRO A 93 5.55 -12.94 17.91
C PRO A 93 4.63 -12.54 19.08
N LYS A 94 3.83 -13.50 19.57
CA LYS A 94 2.85 -13.34 20.68
C LYS A 94 1.69 -12.36 20.44
N GLN A 95 1.77 -11.55 19.39
CA GLN A 95 0.76 -10.53 19.07
C GLN A 95 -0.18 -10.98 17.95
N GLY A 96 0.25 -11.94 17.11
CA GLY A 96 -0.57 -12.52 16.06
C GLY A 96 -0.45 -11.75 14.75
N LEU A 97 -1.48 -11.87 13.90
CA LEU A 97 -1.52 -11.16 12.62
C LEU A 97 -1.68 -9.66 12.84
N ARG A 98 -0.89 -8.87 12.12
CA ARG A 98 -0.93 -7.41 12.10
C ARG A 98 -0.97 -6.94 10.67
N MET A 99 -1.51 -5.75 10.48
CA MET A 99 -1.59 -5.10 9.19
C MET A 99 -1.01 -3.70 9.30
N VAL A 100 -0.03 -3.42 8.45
CA VAL A 100 0.48 -2.07 8.21
C VAL A 100 0.13 -1.71 6.78
N GLY A 101 -0.17 -0.44 6.55
CA GLY A 101 -0.21 0.10 5.20
C GLY A 101 0.93 1.08 4.97
N ALA A 102 1.37 1.16 3.72
CA ALA A 102 2.37 2.08 3.23
C ALA A 102 1.77 2.90 2.10
N ALA A 103 1.62 4.20 2.33
CA ALA A 103 1.19 5.15 1.33
C ALA A 103 2.41 5.87 0.75
N GLN A 104 2.48 5.95 -0.57
CA GLN A 104 3.55 6.63 -1.28
C GLN A 104 2.98 7.69 -2.19
N GLY A 105 3.65 8.83 -2.25
CA GLY A 105 3.30 9.91 -3.17
C GLY A 105 3.94 11.23 -2.80
N ALA A 106 3.33 12.31 -3.28
CA ALA A 106 3.83 13.67 -3.09
C ALA A 106 3.25 14.29 -1.82
N PHE A 107 3.90 14.05 -0.68
CA PHE A 107 3.47 14.63 0.59
C PHE A 107 4.13 16.00 0.83
N ALA A 108 3.32 17.01 1.10
CA ALA A 108 3.80 18.30 1.61
C ALA A 108 4.18 18.17 3.10
N LEU A 109 5.21 17.38 3.41
CA LEU A 109 5.55 16.96 4.78
C LEU A 109 5.62 18.13 5.77
N LYS A 110 6.26 19.23 5.38
CA LYS A 110 6.37 20.44 6.23
C LYS A 110 5.01 21.02 6.60
N ASP A 111 4.05 21.03 5.67
CA ASP A 111 2.72 21.55 5.90
C ASP A 111 1.88 20.57 6.72
N ILE A 112 2.03 19.26 6.49
CA ILE A 112 1.40 18.21 7.30
C ILE A 112 1.88 18.34 8.75
N LEU A 113 3.19 18.39 9.00
CA LEU A 113 3.75 18.55 10.35
C LEU A 113 3.32 19.86 11.01
N ARG A 114 3.23 20.96 10.25
CA ARG A 114 2.68 22.23 10.75
C ARG A 114 1.22 22.06 11.19
N LYS A 115 0.40 21.40 10.38
CA LYS A 115 -1.02 21.16 10.69
C LYS A 115 -1.18 20.27 11.93
N LEU A 116 -0.41 19.19 12.04
CA LEU A 116 -0.41 18.33 13.23
C LEU A 116 -0.06 19.14 14.49
N LYS A 117 0.96 20.01 14.42
CA LYS A 117 1.33 20.90 15.52
C LYS A 117 0.20 21.87 15.88
N LEU A 118 -0.48 22.48 14.90
CA LEU A 118 -1.63 23.36 15.12
C LEU A 118 -2.81 22.62 15.78
N GLN A 119 -3.02 21.36 15.41
CA GLN A 119 -4.01 20.47 16.00
C GLN A 119 -3.57 19.88 17.36
N LYS A 120 -2.41 20.29 17.88
CA LYS A 120 -1.81 19.80 19.13
C LYS A 120 -1.56 18.29 19.14
N VAL A 121 -1.42 17.68 17.96
CA VAL A 121 -1.01 16.28 17.81
C VAL A 121 0.48 16.20 18.09
N LYS A 122 0.84 15.47 19.15
CA LYS A 122 2.24 15.26 19.56
C LYS A 122 2.71 13.87 19.13
N PRO A 123 3.91 13.74 18.54
CA PRO A 123 4.46 12.43 18.26
C PRO A 123 4.88 11.72 19.55
N VAL A 124 4.81 10.40 19.52
CA VAL A 124 5.50 9.52 20.46
C VAL A 124 6.78 9.07 19.77
N LYS A 125 7.92 9.32 20.40
CA LYS A 125 9.20 8.89 19.86
C LYS A 125 9.37 7.38 20.01
N TYR A 126 9.76 6.73 18.93
CA TYR A 126 10.13 5.32 18.91
C TYR A 126 11.47 5.20 18.18
N ARG A 127 12.54 5.09 18.98
CA ARG A 127 13.93 5.23 18.50
C ARG A 127 14.11 6.55 17.74
N ASP A 128 14.51 6.50 16.48
CA ASP A 128 14.74 7.68 15.63
C ASP A 128 13.49 8.14 14.88
N SER A 129 12.39 7.40 14.97
CA SER A 129 11.13 7.72 14.30
C SER A 129 10.14 8.42 15.23
N ASP A 130 9.46 9.42 14.67
CA ASP A 130 8.30 10.04 15.29
C ASP A 130 7.02 9.33 14.84
N ILE A 131 6.23 8.86 15.79
CA ILE A 131 4.95 8.19 15.55
C ILE A 131 3.82 9.13 15.95
N TYR A 132 2.99 9.53 15.00
CA TYR A 132 1.87 10.44 15.19
C TYR A 132 0.56 9.66 15.35
N PRO A 133 -0.27 9.96 16.36
CA PRO A 133 -1.60 9.36 16.45
C PRO A 133 -2.52 9.90 15.35
N MET A 134 -3.41 9.04 14.88
CA MET A 134 -4.46 9.34 13.91
C MET A 134 -5.84 9.01 14.48
N ALA A 135 -6.89 9.20 13.69
CA ALA A 135 -8.24 8.74 14.03
C ALA A 135 -8.31 7.21 14.22
N ASN A 136 -9.34 6.74 14.94
CA ASN A 136 -9.67 5.32 15.12
C ASN A 136 -8.54 4.46 15.75
N GLY A 137 -7.66 5.07 16.55
CA GLY A 137 -6.57 4.35 17.23
C GLY A 137 -5.40 3.97 16.31
N MET A 138 -5.44 4.37 15.03
CA MET A 138 -4.31 4.24 14.13
C MET A 138 -3.19 5.20 14.49
N GLN A 139 -2.00 4.84 14.03
CA GLN A 139 -0.78 5.62 14.14
C GLN A 139 -0.13 5.70 12.77
N MET A 140 0.66 6.74 12.55
CA MET A 140 1.48 6.87 11.35
C MET A 140 2.88 7.36 11.64
N THR A 141 3.79 7.06 10.73
CA THR A 141 5.15 7.58 10.72
C THR A 141 5.61 7.79 9.29
N PHE A 142 6.44 8.81 9.07
CA PHE A 142 7.08 9.02 7.78
C PHE A 142 8.38 8.22 7.76
N LEU A 143 8.56 7.39 6.72
CA LEU A 143 9.84 6.72 6.48
C LEU A 143 10.83 7.69 5.82
N ASP A 144 10.30 8.56 4.96
CA ASP A 144 10.98 9.63 4.25
C ASP A 144 9.93 10.69 3.82
N ASP A 145 10.33 11.62 2.95
CA ASP A 145 9.47 12.72 2.48
C ASP A 145 8.33 12.26 1.55
N THR A 146 8.35 11.02 1.05
CA THR A 146 7.39 10.50 0.05
C THR A 146 6.68 9.24 0.51
N THR A 147 7.01 8.70 1.69
CA THR A 147 6.52 7.41 2.17
C THR A 147 6.03 7.50 3.60
N LEU A 148 4.76 7.14 3.79
CA LEU A 148 4.07 7.12 5.07
C LEU A 148 3.69 5.68 5.41
N LEU A 149 4.09 5.18 6.58
CA LEU A 149 3.51 3.98 7.18
C LEU A 149 2.37 4.34 8.11
N PHE A 150 1.35 3.49 8.14
CA PHE A 150 0.22 3.62 9.06
C PHE A 150 -0.35 2.26 9.47
N GLY A 151 -1.01 2.21 10.61
CA GLY A 151 -1.64 1.00 11.13
C GLY A 151 -1.89 1.12 12.63
N ASP A 152 -2.19 0.00 13.28
CA ASP A 152 -2.18 -0.01 14.75
C ASP A 152 -0.74 0.17 15.28
N GLY A 153 -0.62 0.62 16.54
CA GLY A 153 0.69 0.97 17.09
C GLY A 153 1.67 -0.20 17.21
N SER A 154 1.22 -1.45 17.24
CA SER A 154 2.13 -2.60 17.20
C SER A 154 2.57 -2.91 15.77
N ALA A 155 1.68 -2.78 14.79
CA ALA A 155 2.00 -2.95 13.38
C ALA A 155 2.98 -1.88 12.87
N VAL A 156 2.84 -0.62 13.29
CA VAL A 156 3.81 0.42 12.89
C VAL A 156 5.19 0.15 13.49
N ARG A 157 5.25 -0.24 14.77
CA ARG A 157 6.52 -0.53 15.44
C ARG A 157 7.22 -1.76 14.89
N GLY A 158 6.49 -2.84 14.59
CA GLY A 158 7.06 -4.04 13.98
C GLY A 158 7.68 -3.79 12.60
N SER A 159 7.08 -2.90 11.80
CA SER A 159 7.65 -2.48 10.53
C SER A 159 8.88 -1.58 10.68
N LEU A 160 8.89 -0.71 11.69
CA LEU A 160 10.08 0.06 12.04
C LEU A 160 11.21 -0.84 12.57
N ASP A 161 10.89 -1.86 13.35
CA ASP A 161 11.86 -2.87 13.80
C ASP A 161 12.54 -3.57 12.62
N ALA A 162 11.77 -3.94 11.59
CA ALA A 162 12.31 -4.53 10.37
C ALA A 162 13.21 -3.55 9.60
N ARG A 163 12.72 -2.32 9.36
CA ARG A 163 13.47 -1.27 8.64
C ARG A 163 14.81 -0.96 9.30
N ASP A 164 14.80 -0.86 10.63
CA ASP A 164 15.96 -0.47 11.42
C ASP A 164 16.89 -1.67 11.73
N GLY A 165 16.58 -2.87 11.21
CA GLY A 165 17.43 -4.06 11.32
C GLY A 165 17.34 -4.83 12.64
N TYR A 166 16.32 -4.57 13.47
CA TYR A 166 16.08 -5.29 14.73
C TYR A 166 15.36 -6.63 14.51
N THR A 167 14.67 -6.78 13.38
CA THR A 167 14.08 -8.04 12.94
C THR A 167 14.45 -8.33 11.49
N GLN A 168 14.33 -9.58 11.10
CA GLN A 168 14.52 -9.96 9.69
C GLN A 168 13.46 -9.31 8.81
N THR A 169 13.85 -8.96 7.59
CA THR A 169 12.97 -8.33 6.60
C THR A 169 12.52 -9.35 5.56
N LEU A 170 11.59 -8.96 4.70
CA LEU A 170 11.16 -9.70 3.52
C LEU A 170 12.32 -10.30 2.69
N ASP A 171 13.48 -9.63 2.63
CA ASP A 171 14.61 -10.12 1.84
C ASP A 171 15.24 -11.40 2.40
N SER A 172 14.96 -11.77 3.65
CA SER A 172 15.32 -13.08 4.20
C SER A 172 14.33 -14.19 3.85
N ASN A 173 13.27 -13.88 3.09
CA ASN A 173 12.24 -14.82 2.63
C ASN A 173 12.24 -14.87 1.08
N PRO A 174 13.10 -15.71 0.47
CA PRO A 174 13.30 -15.72 -0.97
C PRO A 174 12.03 -16.11 -1.74
N ASP A 175 11.14 -16.92 -1.16
CA ASP A 175 9.91 -17.36 -1.81
C ASP A 175 8.98 -16.17 -2.10
N ILE A 176 8.73 -15.32 -1.09
CA ILE A 176 7.89 -14.12 -1.27
C ILE A 176 8.64 -13.04 -2.05
N ALA A 177 9.94 -12.88 -1.82
CA ALA A 177 10.75 -11.88 -2.50
C ALA A 177 10.74 -12.07 -4.03
N ASN A 178 10.85 -13.32 -4.50
CA ASN A 178 10.78 -13.66 -5.93
C ASN A 178 9.38 -13.42 -6.50
N LEU A 179 8.31 -13.77 -5.76
CA LEU A 179 6.94 -13.53 -6.21
C LEU A 179 6.64 -12.03 -6.47
N ILE A 180 7.29 -11.11 -5.74
CA ILE A 180 7.14 -9.66 -5.97
C ILE A 180 7.65 -9.26 -7.35
N GLU A 181 8.80 -9.81 -7.76
CA GLU A 181 9.37 -9.50 -9.06
C GLU A 181 8.45 -9.92 -10.20
N ASP A 182 7.73 -11.04 -10.03
CA ASP A 182 6.82 -11.60 -11.03
C ASP A 182 5.51 -10.80 -11.19
N VAL A 183 5.00 -10.17 -10.12
CA VAL A 183 3.63 -9.58 -10.11
C VAL A 183 3.60 -8.05 -10.11
N GLN A 184 4.72 -7.38 -9.82
CA GLN A 184 4.77 -5.93 -9.63
C GLN A 184 4.41 -5.09 -10.86
N GLY A 185 4.16 -5.72 -12.02
CA GLY A 185 3.74 -5.08 -13.27
C GLY A 185 2.26 -4.67 -13.34
N GLY A 186 1.41 -5.13 -12.42
CA GLY A 186 -0.04 -4.86 -12.43
C GLY A 186 -0.44 -3.53 -11.74
N SER A 187 -1.59 -2.96 -12.12
CA SER A 187 -2.20 -1.81 -11.43
C SER A 187 -2.76 -2.17 -10.04
N VAL A 188 -3.12 -3.44 -9.85
CA VAL A 188 -3.39 -4.06 -8.56
C VAL A 188 -2.74 -5.43 -8.58
N TRP A 189 -1.94 -5.73 -7.57
CA TRP A 189 -1.35 -7.06 -7.41
C TRP A 189 -1.37 -7.47 -5.94
N SER A 190 -1.42 -8.78 -5.71
CA SER A 190 -1.37 -9.35 -4.37
C SER A 190 -0.52 -10.61 -4.36
N ILE A 191 0.21 -10.79 -3.28
CA ILE A 191 0.95 -12.02 -2.98
C ILE A 191 0.43 -12.55 -1.66
N LEU A 192 0.24 -13.85 -1.58
CA LEU A 192 -0.12 -14.55 -0.36
C LEU A 192 0.91 -15.66 -0.12
N ASP A 193 1.35 -15.82 1.12
CA ASP A 193 2.06 -17.04 1.52
C ASP A 193 1.07 -18.22 1.54
N GLN A 194 1.60 -19.44 1.73
CA GLN A 194 0.75 -20.64 1.78
C GLN A 194 -0.35 -20.51 2.84
N LYS A 195 -0.05 -19.86 3.97
CA LYS A 195 -0.99 -19.66 5.07
C LYS A 195 -2.01 -18.55 4.80
N GLY A 196 -1.61 -17.49 4.11
CA GLY A 196 -2.45 -16.39 3.64
C GLY A 196 -3.44 -16.90 2.61
N THR A 197 -3.01 -17.79 1.72
CA THR A 197 -3.89 -18.49 0.77
C THR A 197 -4.93 -19.34 1.49
N GLN A 198 -4.52 -20.12 2.50
CA GLN A 198 -5.45 -20.90 3.32
C GLN A 198 -6.46 -20.00 4.05
N ASN A 199 -6.00 -18.90 4.66
CA ASN A 199 -6.88 -17.95 5.34
C ASN A 199 -7.85 -17.30 4.36
N ALA A 200 -7.39 -16.87 3.18
CA ALA A 200 -8.22 -16.25 2.15
C ALA A 200 -9.30 -17.22 1.63
N ILE A 201 -8.95 -18.50 1.38
CA ILE A 201 -9.90 -19.54 0.99
C ILE A 201 -10.93 -19.78 2.10
N MET A 202 -10.49 -19.88 3.36
CA MET A 202 -11.41 -20.05 4.50
C MET A 202 -12.35 -18.84 4.68
N SER A 203 -11.84 -17.62 4.53
CA SER A 203 -12.64 -16.39 4.59
C SER A 203 -13.65 -16.31 3.43
N GLY A 204 -13.23 -16.61 2.20
CA GLY A 204 -14.12 -16.62 1.03
C GLY A 204 -15.20 -17.70 1.12
N MET A 205 -14.90 -18.87 1.69
CA MET A 205 -15.89 -19.91 1.97
C MET A 205 -16.90 -19.47 3.04
N GLY A 206 -16.44 -18.75 4.08
CA GLY A 206 -17.31 -18.18 5.10
C GLY A 206 -18.27 -17.13 4.54
N GLU A 207 -17.81 -16.24 3.67
CA GLU A 207 -18.65 -15.25 2.99
C GLU A 207 -19.63 -15.89 2.01
N ALA A 208 -19.20 -16.88 1.22
CA ALA A 208 -20.07 -17.62 0.31
C ALA A 208 -21.19 -18.37 1.07
N SER A 209 -20.89 -18.92 2.24
CA SER A 209 -21.87 -19.62 3.09
C SER A 209 -22.90 -18.69 3.76
N ARG A 210 -22.65 -17.39 3.83
CA ARG A 210 -23.61 -16.37 4.33
C ARG A 210 -24.53 -15.83 3.24
N LEU A 211 -24.17 -16.02 1.98
CA LEU A 211 -24.90 -15.54 0.81
C LEU A 211 -25.79 -16.63 0.15
N ALA A 212 -25.71 -17.87 0.64
CA ALA A 212 -26.55 -19.00 0.25
C ALA A 212 -27.63 -19.29 1.31
#